data_AF-A0A8H6RJJ9-F1
#
_entry.id   AF-A0A8H6RJJ9-F1
#
_cell.length_a   1.000
_cell.length_b   1.000
_cell.length_c   1.000
_cell.angle_alpha   90.00
_cell.angle_beta   90.00
_cell.angle_gamma   90.00
#
_symmetry.space_group_name_H-M   'P 1'
#
loop_
_entity.id
_entity.type
_entity.pdbx_description
1 polymer ?
#
loop_
_entity_poly.entity_id
_entity_poly.type
_entity_poly.pdbx_seq_one_letter_code
_entity_poly.pdbx_strand_id
1 'polypeptide(L)'
;MPSEVESILFSLAGFGKLQHIDLKFWKQNDTYLRTLHIGSATAYGKTVNFRVRLLHRLLSAVEWKTKVTSITLENLKDDLTYVPVHDLHGSELELENKDLHSILRRVLFRLECFELRAAVDDIELDGSEHHFFNTTLPSNILGYATSTLRTLKLFSKFYWGYHPSFNFSALHFPCLKSLTLEKFTFAFDAQLSWILSHQDTLESLTLDDCPIIIGGRTPNGKHYRPAKAPPSSQLSQTQEGDLIWIYETRWHSYFKLLAEGLPHLRFFNFGEGDLYYERNFTDDYEFGLQLADTRYCVFDGQRSCHDETFCELSSYIGRKAVRYDIRGPRPGAWEQATRDIPPPACEREDAEALQDLIDAIAKRIGGHKLMITKAKEKPLRH
;
A
#
# COMPACT_ATOMS: atom_id res chain seq x y z
N MET A 1 1.00 15.74 -26.24
CA MET A 1 2.13 14.91 -25.79
C MET A 1 3.33 15.22 -26.69
N PRO A 2 4.59 15.24 -26.22
CA PRO A 2 5.74 15.44 -27.09
C PRO A 2 5.82 14.37 -28.19
N SER A 3 6.20 14.76 -29.40
CA SER A 3 6.27 13.88 -30.58
C SER A 3 7.20 12.69 -30.39
N GLU A 4 8.27 12.88 -29.62
CA GLU A 4 9.26 11.85 -29.30
C GLU A 4 8.63 10.74 -28.45
N VAL A 5 7.80 11.11 -27.48
CA VAL A 5 7.07 10.15 -26.64
C VAL A 5 6.06 9.37 -27.48
N GLU A 6 5.33 10.05 -28.38
CA GLU A 6 4.42 9.37 -29.31
C GLU A 6 5.16 8.37 -30.20
N SER A 7 6.29 8.78 -30.79
CA SER A 7 7.12 7.90 -31.63
C SER A 7 7.61 6.66 -30.88
N ILE A 8 8.06 6.83 -29.63
CA ILE A 8 8.47 5.71 -28.77
C ILE A 8 7.29 4.74 -28.54
N LEU A 9 6.11 5.25 -28.17
CA LEU A 9 4.95 4.41 -27.92
C LEU A 9 4.48 3.69 -29.19
N PHE A 10 4.50 4.34 -30.35
CA PHE A 10 4.21 3.69 -31.63
C PHE A 10 5.22 2.57 -31.95
N SER A 11 6.50 2.77 -31.61
CA SER A 11 7.52 1.76 -31.84
C SER A 11 7.31 0.48 -31.02
N LEU A 12 6.58 0.53 -29.89
CA LEU A 12 6.26 -0.64 -29.06
C LEU A 12 5.51 -1.72 -29.85
N ALA A 13 4.74 -1.32 -30.86
CA ALA A 13 4.08 -2.24 -31.78
C ALA A 13 5.07 -3.13 -32.55
N GLY A 14 6.31 -2.68 -32.76
CA GLY A 14 7.37 -3.46 -33.41
C GLY A 14 7.98 -4.56 -32.53
N PHE A 15 7.82 -4.51 -31.20
CA PHE A 15 8.43 -5.47 -30.29
C PHE A 15 7.57 -6.74 -30.19
N GLY A 16 7.85 -7.75 -31.00
CA GLY A 16 7.14 -9.04 -31.01
C GLY A 16 7.42 -9.97 -29.82
N LYS A 17 8.40 -9.61 -28.97
CA LYS A 17 8.80 -10.34 -27.77
C LYS A 17 8.58 -9.53 -26.48
N LEU A 18 7.86 -8.40 -26.53
CA LEU A 18 7.57 -7.60 -25.35
C LEU A 18 6.74 -8.42 -24.35
N GLN A 19 7.25 -8.54 -23.12
CA GLN A 19 6.63 -9.31 -22.03
C GLN A 19 6.40 -8.49 -20.76
N HIS A 20 7.32 -7.56 -20.48
CA HIS A 20 7.33 -6.74 -19.27
C HIS A 20 7.29 -5.27 -19.66
N ILE A 21 6.50 -4.50 -18.92
CA ILE A 21 6.42 -3.04 -19.06
C ILE A 21 6.63 -2.44 -17.68
N ASP A 22 7.60 -1.55 -17.57
CA ASP A 22 7.83 -0.75 -16.39
C ASP A 22 7.60 0.72 -16.76
N LEU A 23 6.65 1.36 -16.08
CA LEU A 23 6.31 2.76 -16.26
C LEU A 23 6.45 3.50 -14.94
N LYS A 24 7.46 4.35 -14.87
CA LYS A 24 7.73 5.24 -13.74
C LYS A 24 7.25 6.66 -14.03
N PHE A 25 6.23 7.11 -13.32
CA PHE A 25 5.81 8.50 -13.33
C PHE A 25 6.73 9.36 -12.46
N TRP A 26 6.71 10.67 -12.68
CA TRP A 26 7.37 11.62 -11.78
C TRP A 26 6.78 11.51 -10.37
N LYS A 27 7.59 11.75 -9.32
CA LYS A 27 7.10 11.70 -7.93
C LYS A 27 5.99 12.74 -7.72
N GLN A 28 6.29 14.02 -8.01
CA GLN A 28 5.37 15.17 -7.88
C GLN A 28 4.16 15.10 -8.82
N ASN A 29 2.95 15.27 -8.24
CA ASN A 29 1.76 15.65 -9.00
C ASN A 29 1.69 17.17 -8.95
N ASP A 30 1.41 17.79 -10.08
CA ASP A 30 1.07 19.21 -10.08
C ASP A 30 -0.26 19.37 -10.80
N THR A 31 -1.31 19.58 -10.00
CA THR A 31 -2.67 19.86 -10.46
C THR A 31 -2.82 21.34 -10.86
N TYR A 32 -1.85 22.21 -10.54
CA TYR A 32 -1.97 23.67 -10.57
C TYR A 32 -0.78 24.39 -11.24
N LEU A 33 -0.22 23.86 -12.34
CA LEU A 33 0.70 24.63 -13.20
C LEU A 33 -0.03 25.72 -14.03
N ARG A 34 -0.87 26.54 -13.41
CA ARG A 34 -1.64 27.60 -14.07
C ARG A 34 -0.89 28.92 -14.27
N THR A 35 0.26 29.17 -13.63
CA THR A 35 0.79 30.55 -13.53
C THR A 35 2.29 30.74 -13.68
N LEU A 36 3.07 29.70 -13.97
CA LEU A 36 4.50 29.87 -14.23
C LEU A 36 4.77 29.63 -15.72
N HIS A 37 5.21 30.68 -16.41
CA HIS A 37 5.87 30.60 -17.72
C HIS A 37 7.16 29.77 -17.63
N ILE A 38 7.04 28.45 -17.47
CA ILE A 38 8.19 27.55 -17.45
C ILE A 38 8.03 26.56 -18.59
N GLY A 39 8.68 26.88 -19.71
CA GLY A 39 8.82 26.03 -20.89
C GLY A 39 9.73 24.81 -20.67
N SER A 40 9.65 24.14 -19.51
CA SER A 40 10.41 22.91 -19.26
C SER A 40 9.50 21.69 -19.39
N ALA A 41 9.87 20.73 -20.26
CA ALA A 41 9.18 19.46 -20.43
C ALA A 41 8.96 18.69 -19.10
N THR A 42 9.80 18.97 -18.10
CA THR A 42 9.74 18.45 -16.73
C THR A 42 8.52 18.92 -15.94
N ALA A 43 7.96 20.10 -16.23
CA ALA A 43 6.73 20.57 -15.58
C ALA A 43 5.50 19.86 -16.16
N TYR A 44 5.45 19.69 -17.48
CA TYR A 44 4.36 19.00 -18.18
C TYR A 44 4.22 17.52 -17.76
N GLY A 45 5.35 16.84 -17.54
CA GLY A 45 5.39 15.44 -17.11
C GLY A 45 4.80 15.17 -15.71
N LYS A 46 4.55 16.22 -14.91
CA LYS A 46 3.96 16.12 -13.58
C LYS A 46 2.43 16.24 -13.58
N THR A 47 1.82 16.60 -14.71
CA THR A 47 0.37 16.83 -14.79
C THR A 47 -0.42 15.51 -14.89
N VAL A 48 -1.56 15.44 -14.22
CA VAL A 48 -2.52 14.31 -14.32
C VAL A 48 -2.86 14.00 -15.79
N ASN A 49 -3.13 15.04 -16.59
CA ASN A 49 -3.49 14.90 -18.00
C ASN A 49 -2.38 14.20 -18.81
N PHE A 50 -1.11 14.61 -18.63
CA PHE A 50 -0.01 13.93 -19.30
C PHE A 50 0.07 12.44 -18.94
N ARG A 51 -0.07 12.12 -17.64
CA ARG A 51 0.02 10.74 -17.15
C ARG A 51 -1.10 9.86 -17.69
N VAL A 52 -2.34 10.35 -17.67
CA VAL A 52 -3.53 9.66 -18.21
C VAL A 52 -3.37 9.41 -19.71
N ARG A 53 -2.93 10.42 -20.48
CA ARG A 53 -2.69 10.27 -21.92
C ARG A 53 -1.54 9.31 -22.23
N LEU A 54 -0.46 9.37 -21.47
CA LEU A 54 0.67 8.45 -21.61
C LEU A 54 0.22 7.01 -21.35
N LEU A 55 -0.52 6.79 -20.27
CA LEU A 55 -1.06 5.48 -19.91
C LEU A 55 -2.02 4.97 -21.00
N HIS A 56 -2.93 5.81 -21.48
CA HIS A 56 -3.84 5.47 -22.57
C HIS A 56 -3.06 5.01 -23.81
N ARG A 57 -2.13 5.82 -24.30
CA ARG A 57 -1.36 5.53 -25.52
C ARG A 57 -0.47 4.30 -25.37
N LEU A 58 0.17 4.12 -24.21
CA LEU A 58 0.94 2.93 -23.90
C LEU A 58 0.06 1.67 -23.94
N LEU A 59 -1.06 1.70 -23.23
CA LEU A 59 -1.96 0.55 -23.14
C LEU A 59 -2.60 0.23 -24.49
N SER A 60 -2.98 1.24 -25.29
CA SER A 60 -3.45 1.03 -26.67
C SER A 60 -2.39 0.32 -27.53
N ALA A 61 -1.12 0.72 -27.40
CA ALA A 61 -0.03 0.13 -28.19
C ALA A 61 0.24 -1.33 -27.84
N VAL A 62 -0.05 -1.73 -26.59
CA VAL A 62 0.18 -3.11 -26.12
C VAL A 62 -1.10 -3.92 -26.00
N GLU A 63 -2.27 -3.35 -26.25
CA GLU A 63 -3.57 -4.00 -26.09
C GLU A 63 -3.66 -5.33 -26.85
N TRP A 64 -3.07 -5.41 -28.03
CA TRP A 64 -3.10 -6.61 -28.88
C TRP A 64 -1.91 -7.57 -28.63
N LYS A 65 -0.99 -7.19 -27.73
CA LYS A 65 0.22 -7.95 -27.41
C LYS A 65 -0.06 -8.96 -26.29
N THR A 66 -0.51 -10.15 -26.67
CA THR A 66 -0.84 -11.24 -25.73
C THR A 66 0.34 -11.76 -24.89
N LYS A 67 1.58 -11.47 -25.30
CA LYS A 67 2.79 -11.86 -24.55
C LYS A 67 3.12 -10.93 -23.38
N VAL A 68 2.48 -9.77 -23.28
CA VAL A 68 2.66 -8.87 -22.14
C VAL A 68 1.92 -9.46 -20.95
N THR A 69 2.69 -9.99 -20.00
CA THR A 69 2.18 -10.68 -18.80
C THR A 69 2.45 -9.90 -17.52
N SER A 70 3.31 -8.86 -17.58
CA SER A 70 3.72 -8.09 -16.42
C SER A 70 3.67 -6.59 -16.69
N ILE A 71 3.04 -5.84 -15.78
CA ILE A 71 3.08 -4.38 -15.76
C ILE A 71 3.48 -3.90 -14.37
N THR A 72 4.46 -3.01 -14.33
CA THR A 72 4.89 -2.25 -13.16
C THR A 72 4.52 -0.79 -13.38
N LEU A 73 3.78 -0.20 -12.44
CA LEU A 73 3.45 1.22 -12.42
C LEU A 73 4.05 1.86 -11.17
N GLU A 74 4.96 2.83 -11.33
CA GLU A 74 5.53 3.58 -10.22
C GLU A 74 5.04 5.02 -10.17
N ASN A 75 4.81 5.51 -8.95
CA ASN A 75 4.35 6.86 -8.64
C ASN A 75 3.00 7.22 -9.29
N LEU A 76 2.17 6.22 -9.61
CA LEU A 76 0.79 6.43 -10.02
C LEU A 76 -0.04 6.78 -8.77
N LYS A 77 -0.66 7.96 -8.79
CA LYS A 77 -1.52 8.49 -7.72
C LYS A 77 -2.78 9.17 -8.27
N ASP A 78 -2.97 9.04 -9.58
CA ASP A 78 -3.98 9.78 -10.30
C ASP A 78 -5.30 9.04 -10.22
N ASP A 79 -6.37 9.78 -9.95
CA ASP A 79 -7.69 9.24 -10.18
C ASP A 79 -7.95 9.13 -11.68
N LEU A 80 -7.80 7.92 -12.21
CA LEU A 80 -8.07 7.64 -13.62
C LEU A 80 -9.54 7.88 -14.00
N THR A 81 -10.45 8.00 -13.03
CA THR A 81 -11.87 8.30 -13.29
C THR A 81 -12.18 9.79 -13.40
N TYR A 82 -11.27 10.66 -12.96
CA TYR A 82 -11.51 12.10 -12.90
C TYR A 82 -10.31 12.89 -13.45
N VAL A 83 -10.48 13.46 -14.65
CA VAL A 83 -9.57 14.48 -15.18
C VAL A 83 -10.27 15.84 -15.00
N PRO A 84 -9.71 16.78 -14.21
CA PRO A 84 -10.36 18.06 -13.95
C PRO A 84 -10.73 18.79 -15.25
N VAL A 85 -12.03 19.00 -15.46
CA VAL A 85 -12.60 19.65 -16.67
C VAL A 85 -12.14 21.10 -16.81
N HIS A 86 -11.70 21.73 -15.72
CA HIS A 86 -11.34 23.15 -15.69
C HIS A 86 -10.10 23.49 -16.52
N ASP A 87 -9.30 22.51 -16.96
CA ASP A 87 -8.16 22.71 -17.85
C ASP A 87 -8.45 22.37 -19.33
N LEU A 88 -9.72 22.18 -19.71
CA LEU A 88 -10.09 21.60 -21.00
C LEU A 88 -10.85 22.56 -21.93
N HIS A 89 -10.35 22.64 -23.16
CA HIS A 89 -11.17 22.83 -24.35
C HIS A 89 -11.12 21.51 -25.13
N GLY A 90 -12.25 20.82 -25.31
CA GLY A 90 -12.38 19.73 -26.29
C GLY A 90 -13.09 18.46 -25.80
N SER A 91 -13.97 17.93 -26.66
CA SER A 91 -14.71 16.66 -26.51
C SER A 91 -13.84 15.40 -26.63
N GLU A 92 -12.58 15.54 -27.06
CA GLU A 92 -11.67 14.43 -27.38
C GLU A 92 -11.17 13.68 -26.12
N LEU A 93 -11.03 14.37 -24.98
CA LEU A 93 -10.51 13.78 -23.74
C LEU A 93 -11.55 12.94 -22.98
N GLU A 94 -12.83 13.28 -23.05
CA GLU A 94 -13.91 12.45 -22.47
C GLU A 94 -14.03 11.11 -23.20
N LEU A 95 -13.77 11.11 -24.52
CA LEU A 95 -13.68 9.91 -25.34
C LEU A 95 -12.44 9.08 -24.96
N GLU A 96 -11.24 9.70 -24.89
CA GLU A 96 -10.01 9.02 -24.46
C GLU A 96 -10.13 8.37 -23.06
N ASN A 97 -10.87 8.98 -22.12
CA ASN A 97 -11.02 8.42 -20.78
C ASN A 97 -11.97 7.20 -20.73
N LYS A 98 -13.09 7.23 -21.46
CA LYS A 98 -13.97 6.06 -21.60
C LYS A 98 -13.25 4.89 -22.27
N ASP A 99 -12.43 5.18 -23.26
CA ASP A 99 -11.59 4.18 -23.93
C ASP A 99 -10.50 3.64 -23.00
N LEU A 100 -9.90 4.48 -22.15
CA LEU A 100 -8.87 4.06 -21.19
C LEU A 100 -9.35 2.94 -20.26
N HIS A 101 -10.53 3.06 -19.65
CA HIS A 101 -11.08 1.98 -18.80
C HIS A 101 -11.28 0.67 -19.56
N SER A 102 -11.74 0.77 -20.81
CA SER A 102 -11.96 -0.38 -21.69
C SER A 102 -10.63 -1.08 -22.02
N ILE A 103 -9.59 -0.30 -22.33
CA ILE A 103 -8.25 -0.81 -22.64
C ILE A 103 -7.57 -1.37 -21.38
N LEU A 104 -7.62 -0.64 -20.26
CA LEU A 104 -7.13 -1.11 -18.95
C LEU A 104 -7.73 -2.47 -18.63
N ARG A 105 -9.05 -2.61 -18.77
CA ARG A 105 -9.72 -3.88 -18.53
C ARG A 105 -9.16 -5.00 -19.40
N ARG A 106 -8.98 -4.78 -20.71
CA ARG A 106 -8.46 -5.80 -21.63
C ARG A 106 -7.00 -6.18 -21.36
N VAL A 107 -6.17 -5.20 -21.01
CA VAL A 107 -4.75 -5.44 -20.71
C VAL A 107 -4.60 -6.11 -19.35
N LEU A 108 -5.22 -5.57 -18.30
CA LEU A 108 -5.10 -6.07 -16.93
C LEU A 108 -5.71 -7.47 -16.75
N PHE A 109 -6.80 -7.79 -17.48
CA PHE A 109 -7.46 -9.11 -17.39
C PHE A 109 -6.58 -10.30 -17.78
N ARG A 110 -5.49 -10.07 -18.51
CA ARG A 110 -4.56 -11.13 -18.94
C ARG A 110 -3.21 -11.08 -18.22
N LEU A 111 -3.00 -10.15 -17.29
CA LEU A 111 -1.73 -10.05 -16.59
C LEU A 111 -1.57 -11.17 -15.58
N GLU A 112 -0.42 -11.81 -15.59
CA GLU A 112 -0.03 -12.77 -14.56
C GLU A 112 0.69 -12.07 -13.40
N CYS A 113 1.31 -10.92 -13.66
CA CYS A 113 2.02 -10.13 -12.65
C CYS A 113 1.57 -8.67 -12.74
N PHE A 114 1.21 -8.10 -11.60
CA PHE A 114 0.90 -6.68 -11.47
C PHE A 114 1.62 -6.12 -10.26
N GLU A 115 2.41 -5.08 -10.52
CA GLU A 115 3.15 -4.38 -9.49
C GLU A 115 2.77 -2.90 -9.52
N LEU A 116 2.28 -2.41 -8.39
CA LEU A 116 1.98 -1.01 -8.21
C LEU A 116 2.83 -0.48 -7.07
N ARG A 117 3.64 0.52 -7.41
CA ARG A 117 4.41 1.30 -6.45
C ARG A 117 3.77 2.68 -6.34
N ALA A 118 2.79 2.80 -5.45
CA ALA A 118 2.13 4.07 -5.21
C ALA A 118 3.09 5.00 -4.44
N ALA A 119 3.39 6.16 -5.01
CA ALA A 119 4.03 7.24 -4.27
C ALA A 119 3.03 8.37 -4.14
N VAL A 120 2.36 8.41 -3.00
CA VAL A 120 1.73 9.64 -2.52
C VAL A 120 2.88 10.52 -2.03
N ASP A 121 2.91 11.81 -2.40
CA ASP A 121 3.96 12.72 -1.91
C ASP A 121 3.48 13.43 -0.64
N ASP A 122 4.44 13.93 0.14
CA ASP A 122 4.25 14.57 1.44
C ASP A 122 3.44 15.86 1.43
N ILE A 123 3.24 16.50 0.27
CA ILE A 123 3.12 17.97 0.25
C ILE A 123 1.69 18.51 0.16
N GLU A 124 0.71 17.85 -0.45
CA GLU A 124 -0.67 18.36 -0.48
C GLU A 124 -1.69 17.23 -0.42
N LEU A 125 -2.12 16.93 0.80
CA LEU A 125 -3.20 15.99 1.12
C LEU A 125 -4.54 16.72 0.94
N ASP A 126 -5.06 16.73 -0.28
CA ASP A 126 -6.39 17.24 -0.59
C ASP A 126 -7.50 16.18 -0.40
N GLY A 127 -7.14 14.97 0.06
CA GLY A 127 -8.02 13.82 0.20
C GLY A 127 -8.15 12.97 -1.06
N SER A 128 -7.46 13.30 -2.15
CA SER A 128 -7.42 12.48 -3.38
C SER A 128 -6.82 11.09 -3.17
N GLU A 129 -5.93 10.93 -2.19
CA GLU A 129 -5.36 9.63 -1.81
C GLU A 129 -6.44 8.68 -1.28
N HIS A 130 -7.43 9.20 -0.54
CA HIS A 130 -8.56 8.39 -0.09
C HIS A 130 -9.37 7.87 -1.27
N HIS A 131 -9.58 8.70 -2.29
CA HIS A 131 -10.31 8.27 -3.46
C HIS A 131 -9.51 7.26 -4.30
N PHE A 132 -8.20 7.46 -4.44
CA PHE A 132 -7.34 6.50 -5.12
C PHE A 132 -7.38 5.12 -4.44
N PHE A 133 -7.14 5.03 -3.13
CA PHE A 133 -7.14 3.74 -2.42
C PHE A 133 -8.55 3.14 -2.24
N ASN A 134 -9.60 3.95 -2.07
CA ASN A 134 -10.96 3.39 -1.87
C ASN A 134 -11.69 3.07 -3.18
N THR A 135 -11.39 3.79 -4.26
CA THR A 135 -12.17 3.73 -5.50
C THR A 135 -11.29 3.27 -6.66
N THR A 136 -10.31 4.08 -7.06
CA THR A 136 -9.55 3.89 -8.30
C THR A 136 -8.75 2.59 -8.29
N LEU A 137 -7.97 2.35 -7.24
CA LEU A 137 -7.13 1.16 -7.10
C LEU A 137 -7.96 -0.13 -7.07
N PRO A 138 -8.95 -0.32 -6.17
CA PRO A 138 -9.69 -1.56 -6.11
C PRO A 138 -10.61 -1.74 -7.33
N SER A 139 -11.33 -0.71 -7.78
CA SER A 139 -12.39 -0.88 -8.79
C SER A 139 -11.90 -0.75 -10.23
N ASN A 140 -10.93 0.12 -10.48
CA ASN A 140 -10.53 0.52 -11.84
C ASN A 140 -9.14 -0.01 -12.24
N ILE A 141 -8.39 -0.57 -11.29
CA ILE A 141 -7.09 -1.20 -11.55
C ILE A 141 -7.18 -2.69 -11.19
N LEU A 142 -7.26 -3.00 -9.89
CA LEU A 142 -7.20 -4.39 -9.42
C LEU A 142 -8.43 -5.21 -9.80
N GLY A 143 -9.61 -4.60 -9.83
CA GLY A 143 -10.86 -5.26 -10.22
C GLY A 143 -10.85 -5.84 -11.64
N TYR A 144 -9.96 -5.35 -12.51
CA TYR A 144 -9.81 -5.89 -13.86
C TYR A 144 -8.83 -7.06 -13.96
N ALA A 145 -7.91 -7.22 -13.01
CA ALA A 145 -6.87 -8.25 -13.02
C ALA A 145 -7.27 -9.53 -12.26
N THR A 146 -8.52 -9.67 -11.82
CA THR A 146 -8.92 -10.70 -10.83
C THR A 146 -8.64 -12.14 -11.27
N SER A 147 -8.87 -12.50 -12.53
CA SER A 147 -8.89 -13.90 -12.98
C SER A 147 -7.51 -14.53 -13.21
N THR A 148 -6.51 -13.75 -13.62
CA THR A 148 -5.21 -14.27 -14.10
C THR A 148 -4.04 -13.89 -13.20
N LEU A 149 -4.23 -12.93 -12.30
CA LEU A 149 -3.17 -12.39 -11.48
C LEU A 149 -2.58 -13.44 -10.53
N ARG A 150 -1.28 -13.68 -10.66
CA ARG A 150 -0.48 -14.60 -9.85
C ARG A 150 0.42 -13.88 -8.87
N THR A 151 0.88 -12.67 -9.22
CA THR A 151 1.73 -11.86 -8.35
C THR A 151 1.12 -10.49 -8.20
N LEU A 152 0.83 -10.10 -6.96
CA LEU A 152 0.39 -8.76 -6.60
C LEU A 152 1.40 -8.15 -5.64
N LYS A 153 1.97 -7.01 -6.02
CA LYS A 153 2.83 -6.23 -5.14
C LYS A 153 2.32 -4.80 -5.03
N LEU A 154 2.03 -4.36 -3.81
CA LEU A 154 1.51 -3.02 -3.51
C LEU A 154 2.45 -2.33 -2.55
N PHE A 155 3.09 -1.27 -3.02
CA PHE A 155 4.03 -0.46 -2.26
C PHE A 155 3.49 0.94 -2.05
N SER A 156 3.78 1.51 -0.88
CA SER A 156 3.37 2.86 -0.52
C SER A 156 4.46 3.53 0.31
N LYS A 157 4.69 4.82 0.06
CA LYS A 157 5.56 5.64 0.91
C LYS A 157 4.98 5.85 2.31
N PHE A 158 3.65 5.84 2.44
CA PHE A 158 2.94 6.02 3.71
C PHE A 158 2.16 4.78 4.08
N TYR A 159 1.82 4.68 5.36
CA TYR A 159 0.86 3.71 5.85
C TYR A 159 -0.49 3.83 5.12
N TRP A 160 -1.09 2.69 4.80
CA TRP A 160 -2.41 2.58 4.13
C TRP A 160 -3.16 1.34 4.61
N GLY A 161 -4.42 1.15 4.23
CA GLY A 161 -5.25 0.02 4.68
C GLY A 161 -6.35 0.46 5.63
N TYR A 162 -5.98 0.96 6.81
CA TYR A 162 -6.93 1.67 7.68
C TYR A 162 -7.14 3.13 7.24
N HIS A 163 -6.04 3.85 7.02
CA HIS A 163 -6.03 5.25 6.59
C HIS A 163 -4.79 5.53 5.72
N PRO A 164 -4.94 5.93 4.44
CA PRO A 164 -6.19 5.91 3.69
C PRO A 164 -6.80 4.49 3.69
N SER A 165 -8.13 4.45 3.78
CA SER A 165 -8.87 3.20 3.78
C SER A 165 -8.63 2.43 2.48
N PHE A 166 -8.43 1.13 2.60
CA PHE A 166 -8.41 0.22 1.47
C PHE A 166 -9.16 -1.07 1.85
N ASN A 167 -10.18 -1.43 1.08
CA ASN A 167 -11.01 -2.60 1.37
C ASN A 167 -10.85 -3.68 0.29
N PHE A 168 -10.17 -4.76 0.66
CA PHE A 168 -10.01 -5.93 -0.20
C PHE A 168 -11.28 -6.79 -0.35
N SER A 169 -12.34 -6.59 0.45
CA SER A 169 -13.49 -7.51 0.52
C SER A 169 -14.24 -7.71 -0.81
N ALA A 170 -14.11 -6.79 -1.76
CA ALA A 170 -14.72 -6.89 -3.08
C ALA A 170 -13.80 -7.56 -4.13
N LEU A 171 -12.57 -7.90 -3.75
CA LEU A 171 -11.54 -8.47 -4.62
C LEU A 171 -11.23 -9.91 -4.21
N HIS A 172 -11.08 -10.78 -5.19
CA HIS A 172 -10.55 -12.12 -4.99
C HIS A 172 -9.73 -12.52 -6.22
N PHE A 173 -8.56 -13.09 -5.97
CA PHE A 173 -7.58 -13.43 -7.01
C PHE A 173 -7.36 -14.95 -7.02
N PRO A 174 -8.21 -15.74 -7.72
CA PRO A 174 -8.17 -17.21 -7.70
C PRO A 174 -6.85 -17.84 -8.17
N CYS A 175 -5.93 -17.08 -8.77
CA CYS A 175 -4.62 -17.57 -9.23
C CYS A 175 -3.44 -17.00 -8.43
N LEU A 176 -3.70 -16.22 -7.37
CA LEU A 176 -2.67 -15.48 -6.63
C LEU A 176 -1.70 -16.43 -5.91
N LYS A 177 -0.44 -16.42 -6.32
CA LYS A 177 0.66 -17.19 -5.75
C LYS A 177 1.57 -16.36 -4.88
N SER A 178 1.73 -15.07 -5.17
CA SER A 178 2.62 -14.18 -4.44
C SER A 178 1.94 -12.87 -4.10
N LEU A 179 1.97 -12.50 -2.82
CA LEU A 179 1.46 -11.23 -2.32
C LEU A 179 2.57 -10.47 -1.58
N THR A 180 2.80 -9.23 -1.98
CA THR A 180 3.70 -8.31 -1.27
C THR A 180 2.93 -7.04 -0.91
N LEU A 181 2.93 -6.70 0.38
CA LEU A 181 2.38 -5.47 0.91
C LEU A 181 3.51 -4.72 1.63
N GLU A 182 3.71 -3.44 1.31
CA GLU A 182 4.57 -2.54 2.07
C GLU A 182 3.69 -1.47 2.75
N LYS A 183 3.95 -1.20 4.04
CA LYS A 183 3.23 -0.19 4.83
C LYS A 183 1.72 -0.41 4.92
N PHE A 184 1.26 -1.65 4.75
CA PHE A 184 -0.15 -1.97 4.94
C PHE A 184 -0.48 -2.15 6.42
N THR A 185 -1.42 -1.37 6.92
CA THR A 185 -1.82 -1.32 8.33
C THR A 185 -3.03 -2.20 8.58
N PHE A 186 -2.91 -3.09 9.57
CA PHE A 186 -3.98 -3.97 10.01
C PHE A 186 -4.72 -3.35 11.19
N ALA A 187 -6.04 -3.25 11.10
CA ALA A 187 -6.90 -2.71 12.16
C ALA A 187 -8.15 -3.54 12.39
N PHE A 188 -8.42 -4.56 11.56
CA PHE A 188 -9.57 -5.42 11.68
C PHE A 188 -9.35 -6.79 11.00
N ASP A 189 -10.00 -7.83 11.53
CA ASP A 189 -9.81 -9.23 11.12
C ASP A 189 -10.10 -9.49 9.64
N ALA A 190 -10.97 -8.68 9.01
CA ALA A 190 -11.31 -8.86 7.61
C ALA A 190 -10.11 -8.69 6.66
N GLN A 191 -9.09 -7.91 7.06
CA GLN A 191 -7.86 -7.74 6.27
C GLN A 191 -7.05 -9.04 6.23
N LEU A 192 -6.86 -9.69 7.38
CA LEU A 192 -6.19 -10.99 7.41
C LEU A 192 -7.06 -12.07 6.75
N SER A 193 -8.37 -12.05 7.01
CA SER A 193 -9.32 -13.03 6.43
C SER A 193 -9.29 -12.99 4.90
N TRP A 194 -9.08 -11.82 4.30
CA TRP A 194 -8.89 -11.71 2.86
C TRP A 194 -7.59 -12.40 2.38
N ILE A 195 -6.47 -12.24 3.09
CA ILE A 195 -5.22 -12.96 2.78
C ILE A 195 -5.47 -14.47 2.87
N LEU A 196 -6.10 -14.93 3.96
CA LEU A 196 -6.43 -16.34 4.18
C LEU A 196 -7.42 -16.90 3.14
N SER A 197 -8.25 -16.08 2.52
CA SER A 197 -9.14 -16.53 1.43
C SER A 197 -8.40 -17.08 0.21
N HIS A 198 -7.08 -16.84 0.11
CA HIS A 198 -6.21 -17.36 -0.94
C HIS A 198 -5.44 -18.63 -0.51
N GLN A 199 -5.94 -19.34 0.51
CA GLN A 199 -5.30 -20.54 1.07
C GLN A 199 -4.91 -21.61 0.04
N ASP A 200 -5.68 -21.75 -1.04
CA ASP A 200 -5.50 -22.79 -2.07
C ASP A 200 -4.37 -22.48 -3.06
N THR A 201 -3.94 -21.22 -3.14
CA THR A 201 -3.02 -20.76 -4.19
C THR A 201 -1.82 -19.98 -3.70
N LEU A 202 -1.90 -19.33 -2.53
CA LEU A 202 -0.86 -18.44 -2.04
C LEU A 202 0.37 -19.25 -1.57
N GLU A 203 1.48 -19.04 -2.28
CA GLU A 203 2.77 -19.71 -2.05
C GLU A 203 3.82 -18.78 -1.43
N SER A 204 3.68 -17.47 -1.59
CA SER A 204 4.61 -16.44 -1.11
C SER A 204 3.86 -15.26 -0.51
N LEU A 205 4.25 -14.85 0.70
CA LEU A 205 3.71 -13.68 1.40
C LEU A 205 4.84 -12.83 1.98
N THR A 206 4.89 -11.56 1.57
CA THR A 206 5.81 -10.55 2.11
C THR A 206 5.02 -9.41 2.73
N LEU A 207 5.28 -9.14 4.01
CA LEU A 207 4.72 -8.04 4.79
C LEU A 207 5.87 -7.13 5.24
N ASP A 208 6.14 -6.07 4.46
CA ASP A 208 7.19 -5.08 4.76
C ASP A 208 6.61 -3.88 5.50
N ASP A 209 7.13 -3.59 6.68
CA ASP A 209 6.71 -2.51 7.57
C ASP A 209 5.18 -2.45 7.69
N CYS A 210 4.53 -3.60 7.87
CA CYS A 210 3.08 -3.69 7.99
C CYS A 210 2.71 -3.80 9.47
N PRO A 211 2.27 -2.73 10.14
CA PRO A 211 1.92 -2.79 11.56
C PRO A 211 0.47 -3.20 11.80
N ILE A 212 0.20 -3.70 13.01
CA ILE A 212 -1.16 -3.74 13.56
C ILE A 212 -1.42 -2.45 14.34
N ILE A 213 -2.49 -1.74 14.01
CA ILE A 213 -2.99 -0.62 14.80
C ILE A 213 -3.73 -1.19 16.01
N ILE A 214 -3.14 -1.07 17.20
CA ILE A 214 -3.70 -1.66 18.43
C ILE A 214 -4.75 -0.78 19.09
N GLY A 215 -4.90 0.45 18.61
CA GLY A 215 -5.89 1.41 19.08
C GLY A 215 -5.72 2.74 18.38
N GLY A 216 -6.72 3.60 18.53
CA GLY A 216 -6.69 4.88 17.86
C GLY A 216 -7.77 5.85 18.27
N ARG A 217 -7.59 7.09 17.82
CA ARG A 217 -8.58 8.15 17.86
C ARG A 217 -8.99 8.53 16.46
N THR A 218 -10.29 8.49 16.24
CA THR A 218 -10.92 8.90 15.00
C THR A 218 -11.73 10.17 15.26
N PRO A 219 -11.39 11.30 14.61
CA PRO A 219 -12.16 12.52 14.75
C PRO A 219 -13.62 12.33 14.32
N ASN A 220 -14.54 12.91 15.09
CA ASN A 220 -15.95 12.90 14.72
C ASN A 220 -16.24 14.02 13.71
N GLY A 221 -15.92 13.76 12.44
CA GLY A 221 -16.03 14.75 11.37
C GLY A 221 -16.42 14.15 10.02
N LYS A 222 -17.16 14.92 9.20
CA LYS A 222 -17.68 14.50 7.89
C LYS A 222 -16.59 14.18 6.84
N HIS A 223 -15.38 14.69 7.04
CA HIS A 223 -14.24 14.55 6.12
C HIS A 223 -13.39 13.31 6.41
N TYR A 224 -13.55 12.69 7.57
CA TYR A 224 -12.79 11.51 7.98
C TYR A 224 -13.70 10.27 7.86
N ARG A 225 -13.49 9.45 6.82
CA ARG A 225 -14.23 8.19 6.61
C ARG A 225 -13.27 7.01 6.73
N PRO A 226 -13.10 6.41 7.93
CA PRO A 226 -12.32 5.18 8.06
C PRO A 226 -13.02 4.04 7.33
N ALA A 227 -12.25 3.00 6.95
CA ALA A 227 -12.72 1.80 6.24
C ALA A 227 -13.91 1.11 6.93
N LYS A 228 -13.97 1.26 8.26
CA LYS A 228 -15.04 0.99 9.23
C LYS A 228 -14.42 1.28 10.61
N ALA A 229 -15.25 1.53 11.63
CA ALA A 229 -14.75 1.47 13.00
C ALA A 229 -14.31 0.01 13.29
N PRO A 230 -13.14 -0.20 13.92
CA PRO A 230 -12.64 -1.55 14.17
C PRO A 230 -13.56 -2.32 15.14
N PRO A 231 -13.57 -3.66 15.04
CA PRO A 231 -14.63 -4.48 15.61
C PRO A 231 -14.65 -4.67 17.14
N SER A 232 -13.70 -4.15 17.95
CA SER A 232 -13.60 -4.57 19.37
C SER A 232 -13.70 -3.51 20.49
N SER A 233 -14.47 -3.95 21.49
CA SER A 233 -14.50 -3.79 22.96
C SER A 233 -14.60 -2.44 23.68
N GLN A 234 -14.04 -1.31 23.24
CA GLN A 234 -14.22 -0.05 24.01
C GLN A 234 -14.28 1.19 23.13
N LEU A 235 -15.50 1.56 22.73
CA LEU A 235 -15.82 2.86 22.17
C LEU A 235 -16.06 3.85 23.31
N SER A 236 -15.00 4.52 23.77
CA SER A 236 -15.18 5.73 24.58
C SER A 236 -15.23 6.95 23.65
N GLN A 237 -16.00 7.95 24.03
CA GLN A 237 -16.05 9.22 23.32
C GLN A 237 -15.33 10.28 24.13
N THR A 238 -14.49 11.06 23.46
CA THR A 238 -13.93 12.25 24.09
C THR A 238 -15.02 13.31 24.27
N GLN A 239 -14.76 14.35 25.07
CA GLN A 239 -15.67 15.50 25.20
C GLN A 239 -15.92 16.22 23.85
N GLU A 240 -14.98 16.09 22.91
CA GLU A 240 -15.04 16.66 21.57
C GLU A 240 -15.81 15.77 20.57
N GLY A 241 -16.26 14.59 21.03
CA GLY A 241 -17.02 13.63 20.25
C GLY A 241 -16.16 12.61 19.49
N ASP A 242 -14.84 12.73 19.52
CA ASP A 242 -13.92 11.78 18.87
C ASP A 242 -14.10 10.36 19.41
N LEU A 243 -14.01 9.38 18.52
CA LEU A 243 -14.11 7.96 18.85
C LEU A 243 -12.73 7.42 19.22
N ILE A 244 -12.61 6.90 20.44
CA ILE A 244 -11.46 6.11 20.87
C ILE A 244 -11.80 4.65 20.72
N TRP A 245 -10.86 3.85 20.25
CA TRP A 245 -11.04 2.43 20.04
C TRP A 245 -9.75 1.66 20.31
N ILE A 246 -9.91 0.37 20.63
CA ILE A 246 -8.81 -0.57 20.89
C ILE A 246 -9.03 -1.80 20.01
N TYR A 247 -7.94 -2.32 19.46
CA TYR A 247 -7.91 -3.57 18.73
C TYR A 247 -7.02 -4.56 19.49
N GLU A 248 -7.63 -5.63 19.98
CA GLU A 248 -6.97 -6.60 20.88
C GLU A 248 -6.08 -7.59 20.13
N THR A 249 -6.27 -7.76 18.83
CA THR A 249 -5.48 -8.71 18.04
C THR A 249 -4.00 -8.30 17.98
N ARG A 250 -3.13 -9.30 17.93
CA ARG A 250 -1.68 -9.17 17.94
C ARG A 250 -1.05 -10.04 16.85
N TRP A 251 0.21 -9.79 16.53
CA TRP A 251 0.95 -10.53 15.51
C TRP A 251 1.02 -12.02 15.82
N HIS A 252 1.20 -12.41 17.09
CA HIS A 252 1.17 -13.82 17.47
C HIS A 252 -0.13 -14.54 17.06
N SER A 253 -1.28 -13.86 17.16
CA SER A 253 -2.56 -14.41 16.68
C SER A 253 -2.58 -14.52 15.16
N TYR A 254 -2.06 -13.52 14.44
CA TYR A 254 -1.97 -13.54 12.98
C TYR A 254 -1.01 -14.63 12.48
N PHE A 255 0.17 -14.78 13.07
CA PHE A 255 1.14 -15.80 12.67
C PHE A 255 0.58 -17.21 12.85
N LYS A 256 -0.14 -17.47 13.95
CA LYS A 256 -0.85 -18.73 14.16
C LYS A 256 -1.88 -18.99 13.05
N LEU A 257 -2.71 -17.99 12.73
CA LEU A 257 -3.72 -18.11 11.68
C LEU A 257 -3.10 -18.29 10.28
N LEU A 258 -1.97 -17.65 9.99
CA LEU A 258 -1.22 -17.87 8.74
C LEU A 258 -0.64 -19.29 8.68
N ALA A 259 -0.14 -19.80 9.80
CA ALA A 259 0.39 -21.16 9.91
C ALA A 259 -0.69 -22.24 9.74
N GLU A 260 -1.92 -21.97 10.19
CA GLU A 260 -3.04 -22.90 10.04
C GLU A 260 -3.75 -22.73 8.68
N GLY A 261 -3.94 -21.50 8.24
CA GLY A 261 -4.82 -21.13 7.13
C GLY A 261 -4.15 -20.99 5.77
N LEU A 262 -2.82 -21.03 5.66
CA LEU A 262 -2.12 -20.98 4.36
C LEU A 262 -1.28 -22.26 4.14
N PRO A 263 -1.89 -23.41 3.83
CA PRO A 263 -1.19 -24.70 3.75
C PRO A 263 -0.16 -24.76 2.61
N HIS A 264 -0.33 -23.94 1.58
CA HIS A 264 0.58 -23.87 0.43
C HIS A 264 1.67 -22.81 0.56
N LEU A 265 1.73 -22.05 1.66
CA LEU A 265 2.75 -21.03 1.87
C LEU A 265 4.13 -21.68 2.02
N ARG A 266 5.06 -21.27 1.14
CA ARG A 266 6.45 -21.75 1.03
C ARG A 266 7.47 -20.67 1.35
N PHE A 267 7.12 -19.42 1.06
CA PHE A 267 7.96 -18.25 1.31
C PHE A 267 7.21 -17.27 2.18
N PHE A 268 7.84 -16.85 3.27
CA PHE A 268 7.29 -15.85 4.16
C PHE A 268 8.38 -14.85 4.51
N ASN A 269 8.06 -13.57 4.36
CA ASN A 269 8.91 -12.48 4.76
C ASN A 269 8.11 -11.46 5.59
N PHE A 270 8.70 -11.02 6.69
CA PHE A 270 8.08 -10.17 7.70
C PHE A 270 9.14 -9.34 8.39
N GLY A 271 8.87 -8.04 8.54
CA GLY A 271 9.82 -7.12 9.16
C GLY A 271 9.82 -5.76 8.48
N GLU A 272 10.97 -5.10 8.51
CA GLU A 272 11.15 -3.74 7.98
C GLU A 272 12.41 -3.75 7.08
N GLY A 273 12.22 -3.55 5.78
CA GLY A 273 13.30 -3.40 4.82
C GLY A 273 14.11 -2.13 5.09
N ASP A 274 15.36 -2.06 4.62
CA ASP A 274 16.27 -0.92 4.87
C ASP A 274 15.76 0.42 4.29
N LEU A 275 15.00 1.20 5.07
CA LEU A 275 14.30 2.44 4.66
C LEU A 275 15.23 3.54 4.11
N TYR A 276 16.56 3.36 4.15
CA TYR A 276 17.52 4.37 3.78
C TYR A 276 17.87 4.35 2.28
N TYR A 277 17.45 5.43 1.62
CA TYR A 277 17.81 5.88 0.26
C TYR A 277 17.11 5.19 -0.90
N GLU A 278 16.85 6.03 -1.91
CA GLU A 278 16.30 5.78 -3.25
C GLU A 278 16.58 4.38 -3.79
N ARG A 279 15.86 3.38 -3.27
CA ARG A 279 16.05 2.01 -3.72
C ARG A 279 15.57 1.97 -5.16
N ASN A 280 16.46 1.51 -6.05
CA ASN A 280 16.03 0.96 -7.31
C ASN A 280 15.23 -0.27 -6.94
N PHE A 281 13.91 -0.14 -7.00
CA PHE A 281 12.95 -1.15 -6.61
C PHE A 281 13.05 -2.45 -7.48
N THR A 282 14.09 -2.61 -8.30
CA THR A 282 14.29 -3.70 -9.26
C THR A 282 14.85 -4.99 -8.65
N ASP A 283 15.32 -4.97 -7.41
CA ASP A 283 15.96 -6.15 -6.79
C ASP A 283 14.95 -7.00 -6.00
N ASP A 284 15.03 -8.33 -6.19
CA ASP A 284 14.20 -9.30 -5.51
C ASP A 284 14.26 -9.12 -3.98
N TYR A 285 13.08 -9.00 -3.40
CA TYR A 285 12.78 -8.35 -2.13
C TYR A 285 13.02 -9.29 -0.94
N GLU A 286 14.28 -9.54 -0.60
CA GLU A 286 14.68 -10.36 0.56
C GLU A 286 15.31 -9.52 1.67
N PHE A 287 14.49 -8.76 2.40
CA PHE A 287 14.86 -8.35 3.76
C PHE A 287 14.62 -9.55 4.69
N GLY A 288 15.46 -9.76 5.70
CA GLY A 288 15.33 -10.95 6.54
C GLY A 288 14.10 -10.92 7.44
N LEU A 289 13.74 -12.09 7.98
CA LEU A 289 12.69 -12.20 9.00
C LEU A 289 13.12 -11.48 10.29
N GLN A 290 12.36 -10.46 10.69
CA GLN A 290 12.59 -9.72 11.93
C GLN A 290 11.28 -9.22 12.54
N LEU A 291 11.19 -9.27 13.87
CA LEU A 291 10.17 -8.52 14.60
C LEU A 291 10.63 -7.07 14.71
N ALA A 292 10.11 -6.20 13.84
CA ALA A 292 10.38 -4.77 13.92
C ALA A 292 9.71 -4.17 15.17
N ASP A 293 10.32 -3.15 15.76
CA ASP A 293 9.70 -2.34 16.83
C ASP A 293 8.46 -1.59 16.31
N THR A 294 8.40 -1.36 14.99
CA THR A 294 7.29 -0.69 14.29
C THR A 294 6.08 -1.58 14.10
N ARG A 295 6.14 -2.88 14.41
CA ARG A 295 5.07 -3.86 14.12
C ARG A 295 3.72 -3.56 14.80
N TYR A 296 3.71 -2.68 15.79
CA TYR A 296 2.50 -2.12 16.38
C TYR A 296 2.53 -0.59 16.35
N CYS A 297 1.40 0.01 16.03
CA CYS A 297 1.25 1.45 16.05
C CYS A 297 -0.10 1.87 16.65
N VAL A 298 -0.23 3.18 16.89
CA VAL A 298 -1.46 3.83 17.34
C VAL A 298 -1.88 4.84 16.29
N PHE A 299 -3.18 4.96 16.05
CA PHE A 299 -3.72 5.89 15.05
C PHE A 299 -4.24 7.18 15.70
N ASP A 300 -3.82 8.36 15.23
CA ASP A 300 -4.29 9.67 15.69
C ASP A 300 -4.79 10.54 14.53
N GLY A 301 -6.09 10.47 14.23
CA GLY A 301 -6.66 11.15 13.07
C GLY A 301 -6.76 12.67 13.16
N GLN A 302 -6.36 13.32 14.26
CA GLN A 302 -6.29 14.80 14.30
C GLN A 302 -4.99 15.36 13.69
N ARG A 303 -4.00 14.51 13.37
CA ARG A 303 -2.72 14.96 12.82
C ARG A 303 -2.84 15.23 11.33
N SER A 304 -2.12 16.25 10.87
CA SER A 304 -2.24 16.79 9.51
C SER A 304 -1.41 16.04 8.47
N CYS A 305 -0.52 15.12 8.85
CA CYS A 305 0.25 14.33 7.90
C CYS A 305 0.22 12.83 8.23
N HIS A 306 0.21 11.99 7.18
CA HIS A 306 0.02 10.53 7.31
C HIS A 306 1.09 9.85 8.17
N ASP A 307 2.36 10.22 8.06
CA ASP A 307 3.41 9.62 8.88
C ASP A 307 3.29 9.98 10.37
N GLU A 308 2.83 11.19 10.70
CA GLU A 308 2.60 11.56 12.11
C GLU A 308 1.31 10.94 12.66
N THR A 309 0.33 10.63 11.79
CA THR A 309 -0.94 9.99 12.16
C THR A 309 -0.73 8.58 12.72
N PHE A 310 0.34 7.89 12.32
CA PHE A 310 0.73 6.60 12.86
C PHE A 310 1.91 6.77 13.81
N CYS A 311 1.69 6.50 15.08
CA CYS A 311 2.71 6.63 16.10
C CYS A 311 3.32 5.28 16.44
N GLU A 312 4.63 5.12 16.26
CA GLU A 312 5.38 3.97 16.77
C GLU A 312 5.33 3.92 18.30
N LEU A 313 5.02 2.75 18.87
CA LEU A 313 4.93 2.60 20.33
C LEU A 313 6.28 2.76 21.05
N SER A 314 7.40 2.40 20.40
CA SER A 314 8.76 2.57 20.93
C SER A 314 9.07 4.04 21.25
N SER A 315 8.59 4.96 20.41
CA SER A 315 8.68 6.41 20.59
C SER A 315 7.83 6.93 21.76
N TYR A 316 6.79 6.18 22.16
CA TYR A 316 5.87 6.51 23.25
C TYR A 316 6.30 5.93 24.61
N ILE A 317 6.90 4.72 24.63
CA ILE A 317 7.17 3.98 25.88
C ILE A 317 8.63 4.11 26.35
N GLY A 318 9.60 4.22 25.44
CA GLY A 318 11.02 3.93 25.74
C GLY A 318 11.96 5.11 25.90
N ARG A 319 11.52 6.35 25.67
CA ARG A 319 12.33 7.55 25.91
C ARG A 319 11.46 8.55 26.63
N LYS A 320 12.05 9.36 27.53
CA LYS A 320 11.45 10.64 27.97
C LYS A 320 10.66 11.17 26.78
N ALA A 321 9.34 11.27 26.93
CA ALA A 321 8.39 11.81 25.96
C ALA A 321 9.18 12.61 24.93
N VAL A 322 9.42 12.03 23.76
CA VAL A 322 10.13 12.74 22.71
C VAL A 322 9.25 13.95 22.48
N ARG A 323 9.70 15.08 23.01
CA ARG A 323 9.20 16.40 22.67
C ARG A 323 9.51 16.54 21.19
N TYR A 324 8.63 16.02 20.35
CA TYR A 324 8.21 16.84 19.23
C TYR A 324 7.69 18.13 19.86
N ASP A 325 8.24 19.26 19.44
CA ASP A 325 7.87 20.59 19.89
C ASP A 325 6.38 20.77 19.58
N ILE A 326 5.51 20.37 20.53
CA ILE A 326 4.07 20.62 20.53
C ILE A 326 3.91 22.14 20.70
N ARG A 327 4.14 22.89 19.62
CA ARG A 327 3.57 24.24 19.44
C ARG A 327 2.27 24.17 18.65
N GLY A 328 1.52 23.07 18.81
CA GLY A 328 0.11 22.94 18.47
C GLY A 328 -0.72 22.88 19.77
N PRO A 329 -2.00 23.31 19.77
CA PRO A 329 -2.66 23.74 20.99
C PRO A 329 -3.14 22.58 21.88
N ARG A 330 -2.64 22.63 23.12
CA ARG A 330 -3.12 22.01 24.39
C ARG A 330 -2.90 20.50 24.59
N PRO A 331 -2.31 20.11 25.74
CA PRO A 331 -2.37 18.72 26.21
C PRO A 331 -3.84 18.38 26.51
N GLY A 332 -4.43 17.51 25.70
CA GLY A 332 -5.86 17.17 25.72
C GLY A 332 -6.13 15.70 26.08
N ALA A 333 -7.42 15.33 26.08
CA ALA A 333 -7.96 14.00 26.44
C ALA A 333 -7.29 12.80 25.72
N TRP A 334 -6.62 13.04 24.59
CA TRP A 334 -5.88 12.01 23.85
C TRP A 334 -4.59 11.55 24.54
N GLU A 335 -3.86 12.44 25.22
CA GLU A 335 -2.69 12.04 26.05
C GLU A 335 -3.11 11.17 27.24
N GLN A 336 -4.38 11.25 27.65
CA GLN A 336 -4.95 10.42 28.70
C GLN A 336 -5.47 9.09 28.12
N ALA A 337 -6.23 9.13 27.02
CA ALA A 337 -6.75 7.93 26.36
C ALA A 337 -5.66 7.00 25.79
N THR A 338 -4.51 7.55 25.36
CA THR A 338 -3.37 6.74 24.90
C THR A 338 -2.60 6.09 26.05
N ARG A 339 -2.65 6.64 27.27
CA ARG A 339 -2.14 5.93 28.46
C ARG A 339 -2.95 4.69 28.78
N ASP A 340 -4.22 4.67 28.36
CA ASP A 340 -5.13 3.55 28.56
C ASP A 340 -4.99 2.47 27.47
N ILE A 341 -4.24 2.74 26.39
CA ILE A 341 -3.84 1.72 25.42
C ILE A 341 -2.57 1.05 25.94
N PRO A 342 -2.66 -0.15 26.53
CA PRO A 342 -1.48 -0.80 27.10
C PRO A 342 -0.48 -1.10 25.99
N PRO A 343 0.83 -0.99 26.28
CA PRO A 343 1.86 -1.54 25.41
C PRO A 343 1.51 -2.97 25.01
N PRO A 344 1.80 -3.40 23.76
CA PRO A 344 1.76 -4.80 23.41
C PRO A 344 2.88 -5.51 24.19
N ALA A 345 2.54 -6.06 25.37
CA ALA A 345 3.43 -6.87 26.19
C ALA A 345 3.47 -8.32 25.68
N CYS A 346 3.72 -8.49 24.37
CA CYS A 346 3.62 -9.76 23.66
C CYS A 346 4.83 -10.06 22.77
N GLU A 347 6.01 -9.49 23.07
CA GLU A 347 7.24 -9.71 22.30
C GLU A 347 7.60 -11.20 22.21
N ARG A 348 7.53 -11.90 23.34
CA ARG A 348 7.87 -13.32 23.40
C ARG A 348 6.84 -14.16 22.65
N GLU A 349 5.55 -13.87 22.86
CA GLU A 349 4.44 -14.54 22.19
C GLU A 349 4.53 -14.34 20.66
N ASP A 350 4.87 -13.13 20.20
CA ASP A 350 5.10 -12.82 18.78
C ASP A 350 6.28 -13.62 18.23
N ALA A 351 7.39 -13.70 18.97
CA ALA A 351 8.58 -14.44 18.55
C ALA A 351 8.36 -15.95 18.47
N GLU A 352 7.69 -16.52 19.49
CA GLU A 352 7.32 -17.93 19.51
C GLU A 352 6.38 -18.27 18.35
N ALA A 353 5.32 -17.49 18.14
CA ALA A 353 4.37 -17.73 17.06
C ALA A 353 4.97 -17.51 15.65
N LEU A 354 5.90 -16.55 15.50
CA LEU A 354 6.64 -16.37 14.25
C LEU A 354 7.53 -17.59 13.97
N GLN A 355 8.23 -18.10 14.99
CA GLN A 355 9.04 -19.31 14.86
C GLN A 355 8.18 -20.53 14.50
N ASP A 356 7.02 -20.69 15.13
CA ASP A 356 6.06 -21.77 14.83
C ASP A 356 5.59 -21.70 13.36
N LEU A 357 5.31 -20.50 12.84
CA LEU A 357 4.97 -20.28 11.43
C LEU A 357 6.13 -20.69 10.51
N ILE A 358 7.35 -20.28 10.83
CA ILE A 358 8.55 -20.63 10.05
C ILE A 358 8.75 -22.15 10.04
N ASP A 359 8.60 -22.81 11.18
CA ASP A 359 8.75 -24.26 11.30
C ASP A 359 7.65 -25.01 10.54
N ALA A 360 6.42 -24.49 10.57
CA ALA A 360 5.30 -25.02 9.77
C ALA A 360 5.61 -24.92 8.26
N ILE A 361 6.17 -23.80 7.79
CA ILE A 361 6.62 -23.62 6.41
C ILE A 361 7.76 -24.59 6.08
N ALA A 362 8.77 -24.70 6.95
CA ALA A 362 9.92 -25.60 6.81
C ALA A 362 9.48 -27.06 6.59
N LYS A 363 8.48 -27.49 7.35
CA LYS A 363 7.91 -28.83 7.28
C LYS A 363 7.21 -29.08 5.93
N ARG A 364 6.51 -28.09 5.38
CA ARG A 364 5.80 -28.21 4.09
C ARG A 364 6.75 -28.33 2.90
N ILE A 365 7.89 -27.64 2.95
CA ILE A 365 8.89 -27.66 1.88
C ILE A 365 9.83 -28.88 1.94
N GLY A 366 9.63 -29.80 2.90
CA GLY A 366 10.40 -31.03 3.01
C GLY A 366 11.85 -30.83 3.46
N GLY A 367 12.14 -29.77 4.23
CA GLY A 367 13.49 -29.50 4.74
C GLY A 367 14.53 -29.05 3.69
N HIS A 368 14.13 -28.88 2.41
CA HIS A 368 15.01 -28.29 1.42
C HIS A 368 15.12 -26.78 1.64
N LYS A 369 16.26 -26.39 2.20
CA LYS A 369 16.83 -25.04 2.31
C LYS A 369 15.77 -23.93 2.28
N LEU A 370 15.19 -23.66 3.46
CA LEU A 370 14.62 -22.36 3.74
C LEU A 370 15.66 -21.31 3.33
N MET A 371 15.35 -20.52 2.30
CA MET A 371 16.01 -19.22 2.09
C MET A 371 15.47 -18.30 3.19
N ILE A 372 15.77 -18.64 4.46
CA ILE A 372 15.71 -17.64 5.53
C ILE A 372 16.97 -16.84 5.31
N THR A 373 16.82 -15.72 4.63
CA THR A 373 17.76 -14.61 4.75
C THR A 373 17.69 -14.20 6.22
N LYS A 374 18.53 -14.79 7.08
CA LYS A 374 18.65 -14.34 8.47
C LYS A 374 19.04 -12.87 8.39
N ALA A 375 18.25 -11.99 8.99
CA ALA A 375 18.64 -10.60 9.17
C ALA A 375 20.04 -10.60 9.80
N LYS A 376 20.97 -9.83 9.23
CA LYS A 376 22.24 -9.55 9.91
C LYS A 376 21.86 -8.89 11.23
N GLU A 377 22.13 -9.57 12.35
CA GLU A 377 21.97 -8.99 13.69
C GLU A 377 22.65 -7.62 13.70
N LYS A 378 21.85 -6.54 13.70
CA LYS A 378 22.38 -5.20 14.00
C LYS A 378 22.70 -5.23 15.49
N PRO A 379 23.95 -4.95 15.91
CA PRO A 379 24.29 -4.92 17.32
C PRO A 379 23.42 -3.87 18.01
N LEU A 380 22.75 -4.28 19.08
CA LEU A 380 22.03 -3.41 20.01
C LEU A 380 22.97 -2.27 20.40
N ARG A 381 22.66 -1.04 19.97
CA ARG A 381 23.37 0.15 20.43
C ARG A 381 22.92 0.42 21.86
N HIS A 382 23.81 0.13 22.80
CA HIS A 382 23.70 0.49 24.22
C HIS A 382 23.66 2.00 24.43
#